data_AF-W3AQ81-F1
#
_entry.id   AF-W3AQ81-F1
#
_cell.length_a   1.000
_cell.length_b   1.000
_cell.length_c   1.000
_cell.angle_alpha   90.00
_cell.angle_beta   90.00
_cell.angle_gamma   90.00
#
_symmetry.space_group_name_H-M   'P 1'
#
loop_
_entity.id
_entity.type
_entity.pdbx_description
1 polymer ?
#
loop_
_entity_poly.entity_id
_entity_poly.type
_entity_poly.pdbx_seq_one_letter_code
_entity_poly.pdbx_strand_id
1 'polypeptide(L)'
;MAKLKEYKNGIVGIKHGIYYVVAGDGETFDIIDKEKNLIEDGFDTIGDAEWQIDKITADDELSDYIERASQLTIGQLTGKMMEIFNAWDGKVMPKEEKKKLSIVETIRNRKAKKLDL
;
A
#
# COMPACT_ATOMS: atom_id res chain seq x y z
N MET A 1 4.73 12.07 -11.23
CA MET A 1 4.39 10.80 -11.88
C MET A 1 5.62 9.90 -11.86
N ALA A 2 5.55 8.76 -11.18
CA ALA A 2 6.63 7.79 -11.22
C ALA A 2 6.76 7.26 -12.67
N LYS A 3 7.98 7.27 -13.21
CA LYS A 3 8.22 6.72 -14.56
C LYS A 3 8.27 5.20 -14.46
N LEU A 4 7.45 4.52 -15.28
CA LEU A 4 7.52 3.07 -15.41
C LEU A 4 8.91 2.67 -15.91
N LYS A 5 9.45 1.60 -15.35
CA LYS A 5 10.79 1.11 -15.65
C LYS A 5 10.69 -0.26 -16.31
N GLU A 6 11.50 -0.49 -17.34
CA GLU A 6 11.69 -1.81 -17.92
C GLU A 6 12.65 -2.65 -17.06
N TYR A 7 12.24 -3.88 -16.76
CA TYR A 7 13.00 -4.87 -16.00
C TYR A 7 13.54 -5.98 -16.91
N LYS A 8 14.53 -6.74 -16.40
CA LYS A 8 15.21 -7.81 -17.16
C LYS A 8 14.27 -8.91 -17.69
N ASN A 9 13.10 -9.09 -17.09
CA ASN A 9 12.05 -10.02 -17.53
C ASN A 9 11.08 -9.41 -18.56
N GLY A 10 11.40 -8.23 -19.11
CA GLY A 10 10.59 -7.54 -20.11
C GLY A 10 9.25 -7.03 -19.57
N ILE A 11 9.15 -6.80 -18.26
CA ILE A 11 8.03 -6.09 -17.63
C ILE A 11 8.36 -4.60 -17.59
N VAL A 12 7.41 -3.75 -17.99
CA VAL A 12 7.51 -2.29 -17.88
C VAL A 12 6.53 -1.82 -16.81
N GLY A 13 7.04 -1.42 -15.66
CA GLY A 13 6.18 -1.13 -14.52
C GLY A 13 6.92 -0.57 -13.31
N ILE A 14 6.30 -0.68 -12.14
CA ILE A 14 6.88 -0.40 -10.83
C ILE A 14 6.86 -1.70 -10.03
N LYS A 15 8.03 -2.15 -9.61
CA LYS A 15 8.16 -3.37 -8.80
C LYS A 15 7.81 -3.09 -7.34
N HIS A 16 6.87 -3.87 -6.79
CA HIS A 16 6.49 -3.86 -5.38
C HIS A 16 6.54 -5.28 -4.83
N GLY A 17 7.59 -5.58 -4.05
CA GLY A 17 7.84 -6.95 -3.59
C GLY A 17 8.13 -7.93 -4.73
N ILE A 18 7.31 -8.96 -4.86
CA ILE A 18 7.39 -9.97 -5.95
C ILE A 18 6.47 -9.64 -7.13
N TYR A 19 5.65 -8.59 -7.01
CA TYR A 19 4.68 -8.15 -8.00
C TYR A 19 5.13 -6.88 -8.70
N TYR A 20 4.40 -6.53 -9.76
CA TYR A 20 4.65 -5.37 -10.58
C TYR A 20 3.33 -4.63 -10.83
N VAL A 21 3.33 -3.33 -10.64
CA VAL A 21 2.26 -2.43 -11.09
C VAL A 21 2.60 -1.98 -12.51
N VAL A 22 1.76 -2.31 -13.47
CA VAL A 22 1.93 -2.00 -14.89
C VAL A 22 0.82 -1.09 -15.38
N ALA A 23 1.01 -0.45 -16.54
CA ALA A 23 -0.09 0.24 -17.22
C ALA A 23 -1.11 -0.82 -17.68
N GLY A 24 -2.37 -0.64 -17.30
CA GLY A 24 -3.48 -1.46 -17.76
C GLY A 24 -4.12 -0.90 -19.02
N ASP A 25 -5.42 -1.18 -19.18
CA ASP A 25 -6.19 -0.66 -20.29
C ASP A 25 -6.55 0.82 -20.08
N GLY A 26 -5.97 1.69 -20.91
CA GLY A 26 -6.24 3.13 -20.93
C GLY A 26 -5.52 3.90 -19.82
N GLU A 27 -6.28 4.40 -18.83
CA GLU A 27 -5.79 5.24 -17.72
C GLU A 27 -5.65 4.46 -16.40
N THR A 28 -5.83 3.14 -16.43
CA THR A 28 -5.77 2.27 -15.24
C THR A 28 -4.39 1.61 -15.08
N PHE A 29 -4.18 1.04 -13.90
CA PHE A 29 -3.01 0.26 -13.55
C PHE A 29 -3.42 -1.15 -13.15
N ASP A 30 -2.59 -2.13 -13.50
CA ASP A 30 -2.82 -3.54 -13.21
C ASP A 30 -1.67 -4.12 -12.38
N ILE A 31 -1.94 -5.22 -11.69
CA ILE A 31 -0.96 -5.96 -10.90
C ILE A 31 -0.66 -7.27 -11.59
N ILE A 32 0.61 -7.50 -11.92
CA ILE A 32 1.10 -8.75 -12.50
C ILE A 32 2.20 -9.37 -11.64
N ASP A 33 2.37 -10.68 -11.75
CA ASP A 33 3.51 -11.38 -11.18
C ASP A 33 4.75 -11.33 -12.09
N LYS A 34 5.85 -11.96 -11.65
CA LYS A 34 7.11 -12.05 -12.42
C LYS A 34 6.98 -12.82 -13.74
N GLU A 35 5.96 -13.65 -13.89
CA GLU A 35 5.67 -14.51 -15.05
C GLU A 35 4.67 -13.84 -16.00
N LYS A 36 4.25 -12.61 -15.68
CA LYS A 36 3.26 -11.79 -16.42
C LYS A 36 1.84 -12.33 -16.32
N ASN A 37 1.53 -13.12 -15.29
CA ASN A 37 0.15 -13.47 -14.98
C ASN A 37 -0.54 -12.27 -14.32
N LEU A 38 -1.74 -11.96 -14.78
CA LEU A 38 -2.60 -10.94 -14.18
C LEU A 38 -3.09 -11.43 -12.82
N ILE A 39 -2.90 -10.61 -11.80
CA ILE A 39 -3.36 -10.86 -10.43
C ILE A 39 -4.67 -10.12 -10.18
N GLU A 40 -4.66 -8.80 -10.41
CA GLU A 40 -5.81 -7.91 -10.31
C GLU A 40 -5.62 -6.72 -11.27
N ASP A 41 -6.71 -6.12 -11.73
CA ASP A 41 -6.73 -5.04 -12.72
C ASP A 41 -7.57 -3.82 -12.30
N GLY A 42 -7.47 -2.74 -13.07
CA GLY A 42 -8.44 -1.64 -13.02
C GLY A 42 -8.23 -0.63 -11.89
N PHE A 43 -7.00 -0.44 -11.40
CA PHE A 43 -6.71 0.56 -10.37
C PHE A 43 -6.53 1.96 -10.96
N ASP A 44 -7.22 2.96 -10.41
CA ASP A 44 -7.12 4.36 -10.87
C ASP A 44 -5.73 4.97 -10.66
N THR A 45 -4.98 4.47 -9.67
CA THR A 45 -3.65 5.01 -9.35
C THR A 45 -2.67 3.89 -8.98
N ILE A 46 -1.39 4.15 -9.23
CA ILE A 46 -0.29 3.28 -8.79
C ILE A 46 -0.38 3.00 -7.28
N GLY A 47 -0.69 4.00 -6.46
CA GLY A 47 -0.78 3.83 -5.01
C GLY A 47 -1.95 2.94 -4.57
N ASP A 48 -3.01 2.86 -5.37
CA ASP A 48 -4.13 1.94 -5.14
C ASP A 48 -3.72 0.49 -5.43
N ALA A 49 -2.99 0.28 -6.53
CA ALA A 49 -2.44 -1.01 -6.88
C ALA A 49 -1.37 -1.47 -5.87
N GLU A 50 -0.42 -0.60 -5.48
CA GLU A 50 0.58 -0.90 -4.44
C GLU A 50 -0.09 -1.26 -3.10
N TRP A 51 -1.15 -0.55 -2.73
CA TRP A 51 -1.93 -0.87 -1.54
C TRP A 51 -2.63 -2.23 -1.62
N GLN A 52 -3.13 -2.60 -2.80
CA GLN A 52 -3.67 -3.95 -2.99
C GLN A 52 -2.59 -5.01 -2.83
N ILE A 53 -1.38 -4.77 -3.38
CA ILE A 53 -0.25 -5.68 -3.20
C ILE A 53 0.09 -5.86 -1.72
N ASP A 54 0.10 -4.77 -0.94
CA ASP A 54 0.36 -4.83 0.50
C ASP A 54 -0.67 -5.71 1.23
N LYS A 55 -1.93 -5.69 0.81
CA LYS A 55 -2.99 -6.54 1.40
C LYS A 55 -2.83 -8.00 1.03
N ILE A 56 -2.60 -8.34 -0.25
CA ILE A 56 -2.47 -9.74 -0.69
C ILE A 56 -1.17 -10.40 -0.21
N THR A 57 -0.16 -9.60 0.14
CA THR A 57 1.13 -10.09 0.68
C THR A 57 1.24 -9.98 2.19
N ALA A 58 0.20 -9.50 2.87
CA ALA A 58 0.16 -9.45 4.32
C ALA A 58 0.14 -10.88 4.89
N ASP A 59 0.95 -11.12 5.92
CA ASP A 59 0.80 -12.31 6.75
C ASP A 59 -0.47 -12.18 7.62
N ASP A 60 -0.81 -13.23 8.37
CA ASP A 60 -2.02 -13.26 9.19
C ASP A 60 -2.04 -12.12 10.22
N GLU A 61 -0.91 -11.82 10.88
CA GLU A 61 -0.82 -10.73 11.86
C GLU A 61 -1.07 -9.36 11.21
N LEU A 62 -0.46 -9.13 10.06
CA LEU A 62 -0.58 -7.86 9.36
C LEU A 62 -1.96 -7.70 8.71
N SER A 63 -2.55 -8.78 8.22
CA SER A 63 -3.91 -8.81 7.70
C SER A 63 -4.91 -8.42 8.77
N ASP A 64 -4.81 -9.04 9.95
CA ASP A 64 -5.57 -8.69 11.15
C ASP A 64 -5.39 -7.21 11.51
N TYR A 65 -4.16 -6.71 11.43
CA TYR A 65 -3.87 -5.31 11.74
C TYR A 65 -4.53 -4.35 10.73
N ILE A 66 -4.44 -4.66 9.43
CA ILE A 66 -5.06 -3.88 8.35
C ILE A 66 -6.57 -3.86 8.53
N GLU A 67 -7.20 -5.00 8.82
CA GLU A 67 -8.65 -5.09 9.03
C GLU A 67 -9.08 -4.24 10.22
N ARG A 68 -8.42 -4.40 11.38
CA ARG A 68 -8.73 -3.62 12.58
C ARG A 68 -8.54 -2.14 12.34
N ALA A 69 -7.46 -1.72 11.69
CA ALA A 69 -7.23 -0.32 11.35
C ALA A 69 -8.28 0.21 10.38
N SER A 70 -8.74 -0.59 9.42
CA SER A 70 -9.76 -0.20 8.44
C SER A 70 -11.13 0.11 9.08
N GLN A 71 -11.42 -0.46 10.25
CA GLN A 71 -12.65 -0.17 11.00
C GLN A 71 -12.57 1.13 11.82
N LEU A 72 -11.38 1.71 11.98
CA LEU A 72 -11.21 2.93 12.78
C LEU A 72 -11.65 4.19 12.04
N THR A 73 -12.03 5.21 12.81
CA THR A 73 -12.26 6.56 12.32
C THR A 73 -10.95 7.30 12.04
N ILE A 74 -10.99 8.38 11.26
CA ILE A 74 -9.81 9.21 10.97
C ILE A 74 -9.15 9.73 12.25
N GLY A 75 -9.95 10.15 13.25
CA GLY A 75 -9.43 10.61 14.54
C GLY A 75 -8.69 9.50 15.29
N GLN A 76 -9.27 8.29 15.32
CA GLN A 76 -8.63 7.12 15.96
C GLN A 76 -7.35 6.69 15.23
N LEU A 77 -7.33 6.72 13.89
CA LEU A 77 -6.13 6.43 13.11
C LEU A 77 -5.03 7.46 13.40
N THR A 78 -5.39 8.74 13.51
CA THR A 78 -4.45 9.80 13.89
C THR A 78 -3.88 9.55 15.29
N GLY A 79 -4.72 9.13 16.25
CA GLY A 79 -4.28 8.72 17.58
C GLY A 79 -3.28 7.56 17.54
N LYS A 80 -3.56 6.52 16.73
CA LYS A 80 -2.63 5.39 16.54
C LYS A 80 -1.29 5.80 15.95
N MET A 81 -1.27 6.74 14.99
CA MET A 81 0.00 7.26 14.47
C MET A 81 0.81 7.91 15.59
N MET A 82 0.17 8.72 16.44
CA MET A 82 0.84 9.36 17.58
C MET A 82 1.32 8.35 18.61
N GLU A 83 0.57 7.27 18.88
CA GLU A 83 1.02 6.17 19.76
C GLU A 83 2.33 5.56 19.24
N ILE A 84 2.41 5.26 17.95
CA ILE A 84 3.62 4.70 17.32
C ILE A 84 4.80 5.69 17.41
N PHE A 85 4.56 6.99 17.16
CA PHE A 85 5.59 8.01 17.29
C PHE A 85 6.06 8.23 18.73
N ASN A 86 5.14 8.18 19.70
CA ASN A 86 5.46 8.39 21.12
C ASN A 86 6.20 7.18 21.73
N ALA A 87 5.95 5.97 21.22
CA ALA A 87 6.69 4.77 21.59
C ALA A 87 8.10 4.73 20.99
N TRP A 88 8.36 5.54 19.96
CA TRP A 88 9.64 5.60 19.28
C TRP A 88 10.60 6.55 19.99
N ASP A 89 11.80 6.05 20.33
CA ASP A 89 12.85 6.77 21.06
C ASP A 89 13.59 7.83 20.21
N GLY A 90 13.09 8.15 19.01
CA GLY A 90 13.67 9.11 18.09
C GLY A 90 14.90 8.61 17.30
N LYS A 91 15.28 7.34 17.42
CA LYS A 91 16.37 6.73 16.62
C LYS A 91 15.88 6.17 15.28
N VAL A 92 16.34 5.01 14.82
CA VAL A 92 15.79 4.39 13.62
C VAL A 92 14.55 3.59 14.01
N MET A 93 13.39 3.96 13.48
CA MET A 93 12.15 3.22 13.73
C MET A 93 12.29 1.77 13.24
N PRO A 94 11.93 0.77 14.06
CA PRO A 94 11.92 -0.63 13.65
C PRO A 94 11.11 -0.84 12.37
N LYS A 95 11.52 -1.79 11.52
CA LYS A 95 10.87 -2.04 10.23
C LYS A 95 9.38 -2.36 10.38
N GLU A 96 9.01 -3.12 11.40
CA GLU A 96 7.62 -3.49 11.69
C GLU A 96 6.77 -2.28 12.08
N GLU A 97 7.27 -1.44 12.99
CA GLU A 97 6.59 -0.20 13.39
C GLU A 97 6.43 0.76 12.22
N LYS A 98 7.46 0.86 11.37
CA LYS A 98 7.39 1.65 10.14
C LYS A 98 6.33 1.11 9.18
N LYS A 99 6.18 -0.21 9.07
CA LYS A 99 5.15 -0.86 8.24
C LYS A 99 3.76 -0.59 8.80
N LYS A 100 3.56 -0.74 10.11
CA LYS A 100 2.30 -0.43 10.82
C LYS A 100 1.92 1.04 10.65
N LEU A 101 2.87 1.96 10.83
CA LEU A 101 2.66 3.39 10.60
C LEU A 101 2.20 3.68 9.16
N SER A 102 2.91 3.13 8.17
CA SER A 102 2.56 3.31 6.76
C SER A 102 1.15 2.80 6.43
N ILE A 103 0.73 1.67 7.03
CA ILE A 103 -0.62 1.14 6.87
C ILE A 103 -1.68 2.08 7.45
N VAL A 104 -1.47 2.57 8.68
CA VAL A 104 -2.39 3.50 9.34
C VAL A 104 -2.51 4.80 8.55
N GLU A 105 -1.38 5.33 8.07
CA GLU A 105 -1.33 6.52 7.21
C GLU A 105 -2.11 6.32 5.92
N THR A 106 -1.87 5.21 5.21
CA THR A 106 -2.58 4.89 3.97
C THR A 106 -4.09 4.79 4.20
N ILE A 107 -4.53 4.05 5.21
CA ILE A 107 -5.96 3.90 5.53
C ILE A 107 -6.58 5.27 5.88
N ARG A 108 -5.90 6.07 6.71
CA ARG A 108 -6.37 7.41 7.11
C ARG A 108 -6.54 8.32 5.89
N ASN A 109 -5.53 8.38 5.03
CA ASN A 109 -5.52 9.26 3.85
C ASN A 109 -6.60 8.84 2.84
N ARG A 110 -6.79 7.54 2.62
CA ARG A 110 -7.86 7.02 1.77
C ARG A 110 -9.25 7.35 2.33
N LYS A 111 -9.45 7.27 3.65
CA LYS A 111 -10.71 7.68 4.30
C LYS A 111 -10.93 9.18 4.17
N ALA A 112 -9.91 10.01 4.37
CA ALA A 112 -10.00 11.46 4.21
C ALA A 112 -10.41 11.84 2.78
N LYS A 113 -9.73 11.26 1.78
CA LYS A 113 -10.05 11.50 0.35
C LYS A 113 -11.50 11.15 0.00
N LYS A 114 -12.10 10.16 0.65
CA LYS A 114 -13.52 9.78 0.46
C LYS A 114 -14.52 10.76 1.10
N LEU A 115 -14.11 11.53 2.11
CA LEU A 115 -14.98 12.54 2.75
C LEU A 115 -14.93 13.89 2.01
N ASP A 116 -13.85 14.15 1.29
CA ASP A 116 -13.67 15.36 0.48
C ASP A 116 -14.35 15.25 -0.92
N LEU A 117 -14.99 14.11 -1.22
CA LEU A 117 -15.76 13.82 -2.45
C LEU A 117 -17.26 13.84 -2.14
#